data_AF-A0A7X9Q4C4-F1
#
_entry.id   AF-A0A7X9Q4C4-F1
#
_cell.length_a   1.000
_cell.length_b   1.000
_cell.length_c   1.000
_cell.angle_alpha   90.00
_cell.angle_beta   90.00
_cell.angle_gamma   90.00
#
_symmetry.space_group_name_H-M   'P 1'
#
loop_
_entity.id
_entity.type
_entity.pdbx_description
1 polymer ?
#
loop_
_entity_poly.entity_id
_entity_poly.type
_entity_poly.pdbx_seq_one_letter_code
_entity_poly.pdbx_strand_id
1 'polypeptide(L)'
;ENVLFWHWSPNYNWKMDFRVHGYNECLIMYVLAAASPTHAVAAKVYHEGWAQNGKINEVNKAEGIAEKFPFRLQMKHQGDAWNGGPMFWAHYSYLGLDPRGLKDKYADYMKENITQSLINYQWCVENPLKFKEYSDSSWGLTSSYSVKGYSHHAPTIERDLGVLTPSAALSSFPYTPNQSNAALIFWYNHYKNKLLGKYGFYDAFSVTNDWFPRRYLAIDQGPIVVMMENYRSNLLWNLLMSCPEVKKGLIKLGFESPWLKK
;
A
#
# COMPACT_ATOMS: atom_id res chain seq x y z
N GLU A 1 -9.50 -18.73 18.18
CA GLU A 1 -8.79 -18.82 16.89
C GLU A 1 -7.47 -18.08 16.99
N ASN A 2 -6.44 -18.48 16.23
CA ASN A 2 -5.13 -17.83 16.25
C ASN A 2 -5.08 -16.69 15.22
N VAL A 3 -5.80 -15.60 15.48
CA VAL A 3 -5.91 -14.45 14.57
C VAL A 3 -6.14 -13.15 15.35
N LEU A 4 -5.75 -12.01 14.79
CA LEU A 4 -6.07 -10.70 15.35
C LEU A 4 -7.41 -10.20 14.80
N PHE A 5 -8.26 -9.69 15.69
CA PHE A 5 -9.49 -8.99 15.32
C PHE A 5 -9.20 -7.49 15.24
N TRP A 6 -9.77 -6.84 14.23
CA TRP A 6 -9.61 -5.40 14.03
C TRP A 6 -10.30 -4.61 15.15
N HIS A 7 -11.46 -5.08 15.61
CA HIS A 7 -12.35 -4.29 16.47
C HIS A 7 -12.67 -5.02 17.77
N TRP A 8 -12.70 -4.25 18.86
CA TRP A 8 -13.34 -4.63 20.12
C TRP A 8 -14.11 -3.43 20.68
N SER A 9 -15.25 -3.67 21.31
CA SER A 9 -16.05 -2.63 21.96
C SER A 9 -16.53 -3.08 23.35
N PRO A 10 -16.52 -2.21 24.37
CA PRO A 10 -17.09 -2.53 25.68
C PRO A 10 -18.59 -2.90 25.64
N ASN A 11 -19.35 -2.32 24.70
CA ASN A 11 -20.80 -2.50 24.61
C ASN A 11 -21.21 -3.57 23.58
N TYR A 12 -20.35 -3.80 22.58
CA TYR A 12 -20.66 -4.69 21.46
C TYR A 12 -19.73 -5.90 21.37
N ASN A 13 -18.77 -6.03 22.29
CA ASN A 13 -17.73 -7.05 22.30
C ASN A 13 -17.09 -7.20 20.91
N TRP A 14 -17.31 -8.34 20.26
CA TRP A 14 -16.71 -8.73 18.99
C TRP A 14 -17.70 -8.70 17.81
N LYS A 15 -18.85 -8.03 17.93
CA LYS A 15 -19.92 -8.06 16.91
C LYS A 15 -19.50 -7.59 15.51
N MET A 16 -18.44 -6.79 15.40
CA MET A 16 -17.87 -6.41 14.10
C MET A 16 -17.26 -7.61 13.33
N ASP A 17 -16.87 -8.66 14.05
CA ASP A 17 -16.42 -9.96 13.54
C ASP A 17 -15.36 -9.91 12.42
N PHE A 18 -14.46 -8.93 12.49
CA PHE A 18 -13.44 -8.72 11.46
C PHE A 18 -12.11 -9.35 11.89
N ARG A 19 -11.84 -10.55 11.40
CA ARG A 19 -10.53 -11.21 11.46
C ARG A 19 -9.62 -10.66 10.37
N VAL A 20 -8.42 -10.21 10.74
CA VAL A 20 -7.50 -9.58 9.79
C VAL A 20 -6.63 -10.64 9.12
N HIS A 21 -7.05 -11.10 7.94
CA HIS A 21 -6.29 -12.01 7.08
C HIS A 21 -5.53 -11.24 6.00
N GLY A 22 -4.33 -11.72 5.65
CA GLY A 22 -3.51 -11.13 4.59
C GLY A 22 -3.87 -11.64 3.19
N TYR A 23 -3.36 -11.02 2.13
CA TYR A 23 -2.55 -9.80 2.14
C TYR A 23 -3.41 -8.54 1.97
N ASN A 24 -3.16 -7.53 2.81
CA ASN A 24 -3.72 -6.18 2.76
C ASN A 24 -2.77 -5.19 3.46
N GLU A 25 -3.23 -3.97 3.78
CA GLU A 25 -2.44 -2.91 4.42
C GLU A 25 -1.99 -3.19 5.87
N CYS A 26 -2.43 -4.28 6.50
CA CYS A 26 -2.37 -4.46 7.96
C CYS A 26 -1.17 -5.26 8.49
N LEU A 27 -0.16 -5.58 7.66
CA LEU A 27 1.01 -6.37 8.06
C LEU A 27 1.66 -5.87 9.37
N ILE A 28 1.83 -4.55 9.50
CA ILE A 28 2.49 -3.92 10.65
C ILE A 28 1.78 -4.22 11.97
N MET A 29 0.45 -4.45 11.95
CA MET A 29 -0.31 -4.83 13.14
C MET A 29 0.21 -6.15 13.72
N TYR A 30 0.48 -7.14 12.88
CA TYR A 30 1.01 -8.44 13.31
C TYR A 30 2.46 -8.34 13.77
N VAL A 31 3.28 -7.53 13.08
CA VAL A 31 4.67 -7.28 13.48
C VAL A 31 4.72 -6.63 14.86
N LEU A 32 3.93 -5.58 15.10
CA LEU A 32 3.87 -4.89 16.39
C LEU A 32 3.28 -5.77 17.50
N ALA A 33 2.25 -6.56 17.19
CA ALA A 33 1.69 -7.51 18.14
C ALA A 33 2.72 -8.57 18.58
N ALA A 34 3.60 -9.01 17.68
CA ALA A 34 4.69 -9.93 18.03
C ALA A 34 5.84 -9.23 18.76
N ALA A 35 6.07 -7.95 18.47
CA ALA A 35 7.11 -7.11 19.07
C ALA A 35 6.81 -6.63 20.50
N SER A 36 5.53 -6.58 20.89
CA SER A 36 5.12 -6.08 22.21
C SER A 36 5.87 -6.76 23.35
N PRO A 37 6.53 -6.02 24.27
CA PRO A 37 7.24 -6.61 25.40
C PRO A 37 6.33 -7.09 26.53
N THR A 38 5.05 -6.68 26.52
CA THR A 38 4.09 -6.92 27.62
C THR A 38 2.88 -7.75 27.19
N HIS A 39 2.45 -7.64 25.93
CA HIS A 39 1.24 -8.29 25.42
C HIS A 39 1.52 -9.00 24.09
N ALA A 40 2.69 -9.66 23.98
CA ALA A 40 3.13 -10.30 22.76
C ALA A 40 2.20 -11.46 22.34
N VAL A 41 1.79 -11.49 21.08
CA VAL A 41 1.10 -12.67 20.53
C VAL A 41 2.08 -13.78 20.16
N ALA A 42 1.64 -15.03 20.16
CA ALA A 42 2.44 -16.15 19.68
C ALA A 42 2.62 -16.10 18.14
N ALA A 43 3.72 -16.61 17.60
CA ALA A 43 3.99 -16.62 16.16
C ALA A 43 2.89 -17.32 15.34
N LYS A 44 2.22 -18.32 15.92
CA LYS A 44 1.07 -18.99 15.30
C LYS A 44 -0.09 -18.04 14.96
N VAL A 45 -0.26 -16.92 15.67
CA VAL A 45 -1.27 -15.90 15.35
C VAL A 45 -0.99 -15.25 13.99
N TYR A 46 0.29 -15.08 13.63
CA TYR A 46 0.70 -14.64 12.31
C TYR A 46 0.57 -15.75 11.27
N HIS A 47 1.14 -16.92 11.52
CA HIS A 47 1.17 -17.99 10.52
C HIS A 47 -0.21 -18.59 10.21
N GLU A 48 -1.06 -18.81 11.22
CA GLU A 48 -2.41 -19.37 11.05
C GLU A 48 -3.44 -18.28 10.74
N GLY A 49 -3.28 -17.07 11.30
CA GLY A 49 -4.20 -15.95 11.15
C GLY A 49 -3.92 -15.11 9.91
N TRP A 50 -2.84 -14.33 9.92
CA TRP A 50 -2.46 -13.46 8.80
C TRP A 50 -2.18 -14.24 7.52
N ALA A 51 -1.24 -15.19 7.60
CA ALA A 51 -0.77 -15.93 6.43
C ALA A 51 -1.66 -17.13 6.08
N GLN A 52 -2.69 -17.41 6.89
CA GLN A 52 -3.66 -18.49 6.68
C GLN A 52 -3.02 -19.84 6.35
N ASN A 53 -1.96 -20.21 7.08
CA ASN A 53 -1.16 -21.41 6.87
C ASN A 53 -0.56 -21.55 5.46
N GLY A 54 -0.20 -20.43 4.83
CA GLY A 54 0.38 -20.39 3.49
C GLY A 54 -0.64 -20.12 2.38
N LYS A 55 -1.95 -20.08 2.67
CA LYS A 55 -2.96 -19.66 1.70
C LYS A 55 -2.77 -18.21 1.23
N ILE A 56 -2.04 -17.39 1.98
CA ILE A 56 -1.61 -16.07 1.52
C ILE A 56 -0.78 -16.12 0.23
N ASN A 57 -0.18 -17.27 -0.13
CA ASN A 57 0.55 -17.46 -1.39
C ASN A 57 -0.27 -18.15 -2.48
N GLU A 58 -1.55 -18.46 -2.25
CA GLU A 58 -2.47 -18.95 -3.28
C GLU A 58 -2.86 -17.78 -4.21
N VAL A 59 -1.87 -17.23 -4.90
CA VAL A 59 -2.06 -16.19 -5.92
C VAL A 59 -2.83 -16.82 -7.06
N ASN A 60 -4.04 -16.32 -7.31
CA ASN A 60 -4.86 -16.81 -8.39
C ASN A 60 -4.17 -16.50 -9.76
N LYS A 61 -4.52 -17.23 -10.82
CA LYS A 61 -4.04 -17.05 -12.21
C LYS A 61 -3.97 -15.58 -12.66
N ALA A 62 -2.82 -15.09 -13.10
CA ALA A 62 -2.68 -13.70 -13.58
C ALA A 62 -3.74 -13.33 -14.64
N GLU A 63 -4.49 -12.25 -14.40
CA GLU A 63 -5.47 -11.63 -15.31
C GLU A 63 -5.13 -10.14 -15.46
N GLY A 64 -5.62 -9.50 -16.54
CA GLY A 64 -5.45 -8.06 -16.75
C GLY A 64 -4.01 -7.65 -17.11
N ILE A 65 -3.42 -6.70 -16.36
CA ILE A 65 -2.06 -6.23 -16.62
C ILE A 65 -1.04 -7.32 -16.29
N ALA A 66 -1.27 -8.08 -15.22
CA ALA A 66 -0.39 -9.17 -14.82
C ALA A 66 -0.31 -10.29 -15.88
N GLU A 67 -1.31 -10.43 -16.76
CA GLU A 67 -1.25 -11.39 -17.87
C GLU A 67 -0.29 -10.93 -18.99
N LYS A 68 -0.36 -9.64 -19.35
CA LYS A 68 0.36 -9.07 -20.50
C LYS A 68 1.80 -8.68 -20.19
N PHE A 69 2.11 -8.41 -18.93
CA PHE A 69 3.41 -7.92 -18.48
C PHE A 69 4.07 -8.93 -17.53
N PRO A 70 5.40 -8.91 -17.35
CA PRO A 70 6.12 -9.86 -16.50
C PRO A 70 5.95 -9.61 -14.99
N PHE A 71 4.90 -8.90 -14.57
CA PHE A 71 4.63 -8.58 -13.18
C PHE A 71 3.90 -9.72 -12.48
N ARG A 72 4.47 -10.27 -11.41
CA ARG A 72 3.89 -11.39 -10.64
C ARG A 72 3.95 -11.10 -9.15
N LEU A 73 2.78 -10.86 -8.57
CA LEU A 73 2.62 -10.76 -7.12
C LEU A 73 2.87 -12.13 -6.47
N GLN A 74 3.46 -12.13 -5.28
CA GLN A 74 3.78 -13.33 -4.50
C GLN A 74 2.66 -13.70 -3.54
N MET A 75 1.80 -12.73 -3.19
CA MET A 75 0.72 -12.91 -2.22
C MET A 75 -0.65 -12.67 -2.84
N LYS A 76 -1.66 -13.31 -2.26
CA LYS A 76 -3.08 -13.11 -2.56
C LYS A 76 -3.56 -11.85 -1.86
N HIS A 77 -3.84 -10.82 -2.64
CA HIS A 77 -4.42 -9.56 -2.18
C HIS A 77 -5.92 -9.78 -1.91
N GLN A 78 -6.38 -9.44 -0.70
CA GLN A 78 -7.78 -9.65 -0.29
C GLN A 78 -8.78 -8.95 -1.23
N GLY A 79 -9.95 -9.56 -1.45
CA GLY A 79 -10.96 -9.06 -2.40
C GLY A 79 -10.68 -9.36 -3.88
N ASP A 80 -9.79 -10.32 -4.14
CA ASP A 80 -9.47 -10.94 -5.45
C ASP A 80 -9.05 -9.96 -6.56
N ALA A 81 -8.17 -9.00 -6.25
CA ALA A 81 -7.55 -8.17 -7.28
C ALA A 81 -6.24 -8.82 -7.81
N TRP A 82 -6.31 -9.41 -9.00
CA TRP A 82 -5.18 -9.99 -9.76
C TRP A 82 -4.09 -8.97 -10.07
N ASN A 83 -4.49 -7.70 -10.16
CA ASN A 83 -3.61 -6.56 -10.37
C ASN A 83 -3.12 -5.92 -9.05
N GLY A 84 -3.38 -6.58 -7.91
CA GLY A 84 -3.13 -6.05 -6.56
C GLY A 84 -4.22 -5.10 -6.07
N GLY A 85 -4.18 -4.79 -4.76
CA GLY A 85 -5.12 -3.85 -4.14
C GLY A 85 -4.81 -2.37 -4.46
N PRO A 86 -5.57 -1.44 -3.86
CA PRO A 86 -5.24 -0.02 -3.82
C PRO A 86 -3.79 0.22 -3.40
N MET A 87 -3.12 1.22 -3.97
CA MET A 87 -1.68 1.41 -3.74
C MET A 87 -1.27 1.61 -2.28
N PHE A 88 -2.16 2.14 -1.44
CA PHE A 88 -1.87 2.35 -0.02
C PHE A 88 -1.49 1.07 0.74
N TRP A 89 -1.84 -0.12 0.22
CA TRP A 89 -1.41 -1.40 0.79
C TRP A 89 0.10 -1.61 0.73
N ALA A 90 0.77 -1.04 -0.27
CA ALA A 90 2.22 -0.99 -0.37
C ALA A 90 2.83 0.18 0.43
N HIS A 91 2.03 0.98 1.15
CA HIS A 91 2.52 2.17 1.86
C HIS A 91 2.41 2.05 3.38
N TYR A 92 1.20 1.82 3.91
CA TYR A 92 0.91 2.08 5.33
C TYR A 92 1.74 1.23 6.29
N SER A 93 1.82 -0.08 6.02
CA SER A 93 2.64 -0.97 6.84
C SER A 93 4.14 -0.73 6.68
N TYR A 94 4.56 0.04 5.68
CA TYR A 94 5.96 0.22 5.27
C TYR A 94 6.48 1.64 5.51
N LEU A 95 5.72 2.49 6.21
CA LEU A 95 6.16 3.85 6.56
C LEU A 95 7.38 3.84 7.49
N GLY A 96 7.44 2.88 8.42
CA GLY A 96 8.60 2.65 9.27
C GLY A 96 9.22 1.27 9.11
N LEU A 97 8.45 0.24 8.73
CA LEU A 97 8.98 -1.08 8.46
C LEU A 97 9.67 -1.06 7.09
N ASP A 98 11.00 -1.15 7.09
CA ASP A 98 11.80 -1.07 5.86
C ASP A 98 11.63 -2.35 5.02
N PRO A 99 11.02 -2.28 3.82
CA PRO A 99 10.82 -3.46 2.99
C PRO A 99 12.12 -3.95 2.32
N ARG A 100 13.20 -3.16 2.30
CA ARG A 100 14.43 -3.47 1.57
C ARG A 100 15.16 -4.65 2.20
N GLY A 101 15.19 -5.77 1.48
CA GLY A 101 15.73 -7.03 1.98
C GLY A 101 14.90 -7.67 3.10
N LEU A 102 13.69 -7.15 3.36
CA LEU A 102 12.73 -7.77 4.26
C LEU A 102 12.09 -8.96 3.55
N LYS A 103 12.24 -10.14 4.15
CA LYS A 103 11.69 -11.39 3.63
C LYS A 103 11.15 -12.23 4.76
N ASP A 104 10.21 -13.10 4.47
CA ASP A 104 9.88 -14.23 5.34
C ASP A 104 9.55 -15.45 4.49
N LYS A 105 8.94 -16.46 5.10
CA LYS A 105 8.47 -17.67 4.40
C LYS A 105 7.55 -17.36 3.21
N TYR A 106 6.82 -16.25 3.24
CA TYR A 106 5.72 -15.98 2.32
C TYR A 106 6.10 -15.02 1.19
N ALA A 107 6.97 -14.03 1.43
CA ALA A 107 7.30 -13.07 0.37
C ALA A 107 8.67 -12.39 0.54
N ASP A 108 9.20 -11.91 -0.58
CA ASP A 108 10.11 -10.76 -0.62
C ASP A 108 9.27 -9.47 -0.71
N TYR A 109 9.23 -8.69 0.38
CA TYR A 109 8.29 -7.57 0.52
C TYR A 109 8.66 -6.37 -0.35
N MET A 110 9.95 -6.13 -0.61
CA MET A 110 10.35 -5.09 -1.57
C MET A 110 9.90 -5.48 -2.98
N LYS A 111 10.12 -6.74 -3.37
CA LYS A 111 9.68 -7.24 -4.68
C LYS A 111 8.17 -7.15 -4.83
N GLU A 112 7.40 -7.48 -3.79
CA GLU A 112 5.94 -7.36 -3.79
C GLU A 112 5.52 -5.91 -4.03
N ASN A 113 6.04 -4.97 -3.23
CA ASN A 113 5.64 -3.56 -3.29
C ASN A 113 6.03 -2.90 -4.62
N ILE A 114 7.22 -3.21 -5.17
CA ILE A 114 7.62 -2.76 -6.51
C ILE A 114 6.66 -3.32 -7.55
N THR A 115 6.34 -4.61 -7.48
CA THR A 115 5.48 -5.27 -8.45
C THR A 115 4.07 -4.68 -8.43
N GLN A 116 3.47 -4.47 -7.25
CA GLN A 116 2.18 -3.81 -7.12
C GLN A 116 2.21 -2.39 -7.70
N SER A 117 3.26 -1.62 -7.41
CA SER A 117 3.44 -0.26 -7.93
C SER A 117 3.49 -0.24 -9.46
N LEU A 118 4.25 -1.15 -10.07
CA LEU A 118 4.38 -1.26 -11.52
C LEU A 118 3.08 -1.71 -12.20
N ILE A 119 2.32 -2.62 -11.58
CA ILE A 119 1.00 -3.00 -12.11
C ILE A 119 0.04 -1.81 -12.11
N ASN A 120 -0.02 -1.06 -11.01
CA ASN A 120 -0.88 0.12 -10.91
C ASN A 120 -0.49 1.22 -11.92
N TYR A 121 0.80 1.49 -12.04
CA TYR A 121 1.36 2.38 -13.06
C TYR A 121 0.97 1.91 -14.47
N GLN A 122 1.25 0.64 -14.81
CA GLN A 122 1.01 0.11 -16.14
C GLN A 122 -0.47 0.08 -16.50
N TRP A 123 -1.37 -0.17 -15.54
CA TRP A 123 -2.81 -0.01 -15.76
C TRP A 123 -3.17 1.41 -16.22
N CYS A 124 -2.62 2.42 -15.55
CA CYS A 124 -2.86 3.82 -15.91
C CYS A 124 -2.26 4.17 -17.28
N VAL A 125 -1.11 3.61 -17.63
CA VAL A 125 -0.48 3.79 -18.95
C VAL A 125 -1.31 3.15 -20.06
N GLU A 126 -1.77 1.92 -19.86
CA GLU A 126 -2.62 1.20 -20.83
C GLU A 126 -3.99 1.86 -20.98
N ASN A 127 -4.52 2.44 -19.88
CA ASN A 127 -5.77 3.17 -19.83
C ASN A 127 -6.93 2.47 -20.58
N PRO A 128 -7.30 1.23 -20.20
CA PRO A 128 -8.27 0.43 -20.95
C PRO A 128 -9.66 1.09 -21.01
N LEU A 129 -9.98 1.94 -20.03
CA LEU A 129 -11.24 2.68 -19.92
C LEU A 129 -11.19 4.06 -20.60
N LYS A 130 -10.04 4.46 -21.16
CA LYS A 130 -9.84 5.69 -21.93
C LYS A 130 -10.19 6.96 -21.15
N PHE A 131 -9.88 6.99 -19.85
CA PHE A 131 -10.04 8.20 -19.03
C PHE A 131 -9.03 9.27 -19.45
N LYS A 132 -9.42 10.55 -19.33
CA LYS A 132 -8.54 11.67 -19.66
C LYS A 132 -7.39 11.75 -18.65
N GLU A 133 -6.21 12.11 -19.16
CA GLU A 133 -4.99 12.37 -18.37
C GLU A 133 -4.41 11.16 -17.64
N TYR A 134 -4.77 9.95 -18.05
CA TYR A 134 -4.07 8.74 -17.65
C TYR A 134 -2.90 8.54 -18.63
N SER A 135 -1.67 8.47 -18.12
CA SER A 135 -0.44 8.38 -18.92
C SER A 135 0.76 7.88 -18.10
N ASP A 136 1.92 7.78 -18.73
CA ASP A 136 3.21 7.54 -18.07
C ASP A 136 3.65 8.65 -17.10
N SER A 137 2.99 9.81 -17.19
CA SER A 137 3.27 11.01 -16.42
C SER A 137 2.10 11.41 -15.53
N SER A 138 1.03 10.61 -15.45
CA SER A 138 -0.12 10.89 -14.61
C SER A 138 -0.85 9.57 -14.31
N TRP A 139 -0.54 9.01 -13.15
CA TRP A 139 -0.94 7.66 -12.74
C TRP A 139 -1.18 7.60 -11.23
N GLY A 140 -1.80 6.51 -10.78
CA GLY A 140 -1.93 6.20 -9.37
C GLY A 140 -3.38 6.05 -8.93
N LEU A 141 -3.77 4.80 -8.69
CA LEU A 141 -5.08 4.43 -8.16
C LEU A 141 -4.95 3.92 -6.73
N THR A 142 -5.63 4.57 -5.80
CA THR A 142 -5.75 4.14 -4.40
C THR A 142 -7.09 4.60 -3.81
N SER A 143 -7.40 4.16 -2.59
CA SER A 143 -8.61 4.61 -1.91
C SER A 143 -8.51 6.09 -1.56
N SER A 144 -9.57 6.85 -1.83
CA SER A 144 -9.58 8.31 -1.67
C SER A 144 -11.00 8.87 -1.88
N TYR A 145 -11.15 10.18 -1.76
CA TYR A 145 -12.33 10.85 -2.30
C TYR A 145 -12.50 10.52 -3.79
N SER A 146 -13.76 10.38 -4.19
CA SER A 146 -14.15 10.08 -5.57
C SER A 146 -15.26 11.04 -6.00
N VAL A 147 -15.55 11.07 -7.30
CA VAL A 147 -16.61 11.92 -7.88
C VAL A 147 -17.95 11.72 -7.16
N LYS A 148 -18.24 10.49 -6.71
CA LYS A 148 -19.45 10.10 -5.98
C LYS A 148 -19.20 9.75 -4.50
N GLY A 149 -18.32 10.48 -3.81
CA GLY A 149 -18.08 10.31 -2.38
C GLY A 149 -16.67 9.78 -2.08
N TYR A 150 -16.55 8.51 -1.69
CA TYR A 150 -15.29 7.84 -1.39
C TYR A 150 -15.29 6.45 -2.05
N SER A 151 -14.17 6.02 -2.60
CA SER A 151 -14.06 4.71 -3.25
C SER A 151 -12.68 4.11 -3.04
N HIS A 152 -12.58 2.80 -3.21
CA HIS A 152 -11.35 2.04 -3.09
C HIS A 152 -10.74 1.83 -4.48
N HIS A 153 -10.25 2.90 -5.13
CA HIS A 153 -9.76 2.79 -6.51
C HIS A 153 -8.57 1.84 -6.61
N ALA A 154 -8.56 1.03 -7.67
CA ALA A 154 -7.57 -0.01 -7.92
C ALA A 154 -7.54 -0.34 -9.43
N PRO A 155 -6.49 -1.00 -9.94
CA PRO A 155 -6.33 -1.31 -11.36
C PRO A 155 -7.25 -2.46 -11.82
N THR A 156 -8.57 -2.24 -11.81
CA THR A 156 -9.58 -3.14 -12.39
C THR A 156 -10.65 -2.34 -13.11
N ILE A 157 -11.40 -3.00 -14.01
CA ILE A 157 -12.48 -2.36 -14.79
C ILE A 157 -13.56 -1.79 -13.86
N GLU A 158 -13.83 -2.45 -12.75
CA GLU A 158 -14.89 -2.11 -11.80
C GLU A 158 -14.47 -1.01 -10.83
N ARG A 159 -13.17 -0.91 -10.53
CA ARG A 159 -12.63 -0.05 -9.47
C ARG A 159 -11.91 1.18 -9.98
N ASP A 160 -11.50 1.21 -11.24
CA ASP A 160 -11.00 2.42 -11.87
C ASP A 160 -12.18 3.30 -12.32
N LEU A 161 -12.39 4.39 -11.58
CA LEU A 161 -13.50 5.32 -11.79
C LEU A 161 -13.04 6.62 -12.50
N GLY A 162 -11.84 6.61 -13.09
CA GLY A 162 -11.27 7.79 -13.74
C GLY A 162 -10.79 8.83 -12.74
N VAL A 163 -10.42 8.42 -11.53
CA VAL A 163 -9.96 9.25 -10.43
C VAL A 163 -8.51 8.89 -10.10
N LEU A 164 -7.60 9.84 -10.32
CA LEU A 164 -6.21 9.75 -9.92
C LEU A 164 -6.03 10.34 -8.52
N THR A 165 -5.19 9.69 -7.72
CA THR A 165 -4.91 10.09 -6.34
C THR A 165 -3.41 10.29 -6.17
N PRO A 166 -2.94 11.53 -5.93
CA PRO A 166 -1.51 11.82 -5.82
C PRO A 166 -0.77 10.93 -4.83
N SER A 167 -1.38 10.55 -3.71
CA SER A 167 -0.74 9.66 -2.72
C SER A 167 -0.37 8.29 -3.27
N ALA A 168 -1.08 7.77 -4.28
CA ALA A 168 -0.74 6.48 -4.90
C ALA A 168 0.64 6.50 -5.57
N ALA A 169 0.91 7.52 -6.40
CA ALA A 169 2.18 7.66 -7.09
C ALA A 169 3.27 8.22 -6.15
N LEU A 170 2.99 9.32 -5.44
CA LEU A 170 4.01 10.00 -4.66
C LEU A 170 4.46 9.17 -3.45
N SER A 171 3.57 8.43 -2.79
CA SER A 171 4.01 7.54 -1.69
C SER A 171 4.76 6.30 -2.20
N SER A 172 4.81 6.09 -3.52
CA SER A 172 5.56 5.02 -4.18
C SER A 172 6.96 5.43 -4.64
N PHE A 173 7.44 6.62 -4.25
CA PHE A 173 8.80 7.11 -4.56
C PHE A 173 9.91 6.07 -4.28
N PRO A 174 9.92 5.35 -3.13
CA PRO A 174 10.95 4.36 -2.88
C PRO A 174 10.90 3.12 -3.78
N TYR A 175 9.79 2.87 -4.47
CA TYR A 175 9.58 1.69 -5.31
C TYR A 175 9.74 1.99 -6.80
N THR A 176 9.24 3.15 -7.23
CA THR A 176 9.18 3.58 -8.63
C THR A 176 9.55 5.06 -8.76
N PRO A 177 10.79 5.44 -8.39
CA PRO A 177 11.17 6.85 -8.25
C PRO A 177 11.01 7.64 -9.56
N ASN A 178 11.34 7.03 -10.70
CA ASN A 178 11.24 7.70 -11.99
C ASN A 178 9.78 7.98 -12.37
N GLN A 179 8.89 6.99 -12.24
CA GLN A 179 7.46 7.11 -12.53
C GLN A 179 6.77 8.07 -11.55
N SER A 180 7.14 8.00 -10.27
CA SER A 180 6.60 8.87 -9.23
C SER A 180 7.01 10.32 -9.45
N ASN A 181 8.28 10.54 -9.84
CA ASN A 181 8.79 11.87 -10.17
C ASN A 181 8.18 12.44 -11.44
N ALA A 182 7.93 11.61 -12.46
CA ALA A 182 7.23 12.04 -13.68
C ALA A 182 5.83 12.56 -13.35
N ALA A 183 5.06 11.84 -12.52
CA ALA A 183 3.76 12.27 -12.03
C ALA A 183 3.83 13.59 -11.24
N LEU A 184 4.78 13.69 -10.30
CA LEU A 184 5.02 14.90 -9.52
C LEU A 184 5.26 16.14 -10.41
N ILE A 185 6.21 16.04 -11.33
CA ILE A 185 6.60 17.14 -12.21
C ILE A 185 5.44 17.53 -13.12
N PHE A 186 4.75 16.53 -13.69
CA PHE A 186 3.62 16.76 -14.57
C PHE A 186 2.47 17.49 -13.86
N TRP A 187 2.03 16.98 -12.70
CA TRP A 187 0.95 17.63 -11.94
C TRP A 187 1.34 19.02 -11.44
N TYR A 188 2.59 19.22 -11.03
CA TYR A 188 3.07 20.54 -10.62
C TYR A 188 3.07 21.53 -11.80
N ASN A 189 3.55 21.13 -12.98
CA ASN A 189 3.66 22.03 -14.13
C ASN A 189 2.30 22.34 -14.77
N HIS A 190 1.44 21.33 -14.93
CA HIS A 190 0.19 21.46 -15.68
C HIS A 190 -1.02 21.75 -14.80
N TYR A 191 -1.00 21.31 -13.54
CA TYR A 191 -2.19 21.29 -12.69
C TYR A 191 -2.03 21.98 -11.34
N LYS A 192 -0.88 22.58 -10.98
CA LYS A 192 -0.67 23.21 -9.65
C LYS A 192 -1.80 24.16 -9.23
N ASN A 193 -2.38 24.93 -10.15
CA ASN A 193 -3.44 25.89 -9.83
C ASN A 193 -4.78 25.22 -9.43
N LYS A 194 -4.98 23.95 -9.83
CA LYS A 194 -6.16 23.15 -9.50
C LYS A 194 -5.89 22.10 -8.43
N LEU A 195 -4.68 21.52 -8.41
CA LEU A 195 -4.31 20.37 -7.59
C LEU A 195 -3.44 20.69 -6.38
N LEU A 196 -2.74 21.82 -6.35
CA LEU A 196 -1.83 22.16 -5.26
C LEU A 196 -2.46 23.24 -4.37
N GLY A 197 -2.49 23.01 -3.07
CA GLY A 197 -2.93 23.98 -2.09
C GLY A 197 -1.97 24.10 -0.91
N LYS A 198 -2.45 24.70 0.18
CA LYS A 198 -1.63 25.01 1.37
C LYS A 198 -0.95 23.81 2.03
N TYR A 199 -1.46 22.59 1.84
CA TYR A 199 -0.93 21.37 2.44
C TYR A 199 -0.38 20.37 1.41
N GLY A 200 0.02 20.87 0.24
CA GLY A 200 0.47 20.05 -0.89
C GLY A 200 -0.68 19.70 -1.83
N PHE A 201 -0.53 18.59 -2.55
CA PHE A 201 -1.54 18.13 -3.50
C PHE A 201 -2.85 17.78 -2.77
N TYR A 202 -3.98 18.13 -3.35
CA TYR A 202 -5.29 17.69 -2.88
C TYR A 202 -5.46 16.18 -3.08
N ASP A 203 -6.44 15.66 -2.35
CA ASP A 203 -6.68 14.22 -2.17
C ASP A 203 -6.77 13.42 -3.46
N ALA A 204 -7.58 13.87 -4.41
CA ALA A 204 -7.84 13.16 -5.65
C ALA A 204 -8.41 14.10 -6.70
N PHE A 205 -8.39 13.67 -7.97
CA PHE A 205 -8.97 14.44 -9.07
C PHE A 205 -9.38 13.56 -10.25
N SER A 206 -10.25 14.09 -11.10
CA SER A 206 -10.66 13.47 -12.36
C SER A 206 -10.76 14.51 -13.46
N VAL A 207 -9.84 14.45 -14.42
CA VAL A 207 -9.89 15.32 -15.61
C VAL A 207 -11.08 14.97 -16.50
N THR A 208 -11.44 13.68 -16.58
CA THR A 208 -12.61 13.19 -17.31
C THR A 208 -13.89 13.90 -16.86
N ASN A 209 -14.04 14.09 -15.54
CA ASN A 209 -15.25 14.65 -14.93
C ASN A 209 -15.13 16.15 -14.56
N ASP A 210 -14.04 16.83 -14.96
CA ASP A 210 -13.67 18.19 -14.48
C ASP A 210 -13.81 18.36 -12.96
N TRP A 211 -13.34 17.37 -12.21
CA TRP A 211 -13.52 17.28 -10.77
C TRP A 211 -12.18 17.43 -10.04
N PHE A 212 -12.01 18.55 -9.34
CA PHE A 212 -10.78 18.95 -8.64
C PHE A 212 -11.11 19.47 -7.23
N PRO A 213 -11.49 18.59 -6.29
CA PRO A 213 -11.89 19.00 -4.95
C PRO A 213 -10.71 19.59 -4.17
N ARG A 214 -10.93 20.70 -3.47
CA ARG A 214 -9.93 21.28 -2.56
C ARG A 214 -10.02 20.65 -1.16
N ARG A 215 -9.76 19.34 -1.09
CA ARG A 215 -9.85 18.53 0.13
C ARG A 215 -8.58 17.73 0.36
N TYR A 216 -8.36 17.32 1.60
CA TYR A 216 -7.21 16.53 2.02
C TYR A 216 -7.67 15.45 3.00
N LEU A 217 -7.08 14.27 2.93
CA LEU A 217 -7.14 13.27 3.99
C LEU A 217 -5.76 13.07 4.62
N ALA A 218 -5.73 12.95 5.95
CA ALA A 218 -4.47 12.74 6.67
C ALA A 218 -3.78 11.43 6.24
N ILE A 219 -4.58 10.39 5.99
CA ILE A 219 -4.10 9.07 5.57
C ILE A 219 -3.53 9.05 4.15
N ASP A 220 -3.82 10.07 3.34
CA ASP A 220 -3.25 10.23 2.00
C ASP A 220 -2.07 11.19 2.00
N GLN A 221 -2.13 12.31 2.75
CA GLN A 221 -1.00 13.25 2.86
C GLN A 221 0.19 12.67 3.64
N GLY A 222 -0.07 11.93 4.73
CA GLY A 222 0.97 11.41 5.62
C GLY A 222 2.00 10.52 4.89
N PRO A 223 1.55 9.48 4.18
CA PRO A 223 2.43 8.62 3.40
C PRO A 223 3.27 9.36 2.36
N ILE A 224 2.75 10.42 1.71
CA ILE A 224 3.51 11.19 0.72
C ILE A 224 4.80 11.72 1.36
N VAL A 225 4.66 12.43 2.49
CA VAL A 225 5.79 13.04 3.18
C VAL A 225 6.76 11.97 3.68
N VAL A 226 6.24 10.95 4.36
CA VAL A 226 7.07 9.90 4.98
C VAL A 226 7.82 9.09 3.94
N MET A 227 7.17 8.69 2.85
CA MET A 227 7.80 7.85 1.82
C MET A 227 8.75 8.66 0.93
N MET A 228 8.48 9.94 0.67
CA MET A 228 9.46 10.82 0.04
C MET A 228 10.71 10.99 0.91
N GLU A 229 10.55 11.14 2.23
CA GLU A 229 11.69 11.25 3.12
C GLU A 229 12.45 9.92 3.27
N ASN A 230 11.75 8.79 3.33
CA ASN A 230 12.38 7.47 3.31
C ASN A 230 13.16 7.24 2.02
N TYR A 231 12.63 7.65 0.86
CA TYR A 231 13.37 7.61 -0.40
C TYR A 231 14.65 8.46 -0.34
N ARG A 232 14.60 9.66 0.26
CA ARG A 232 15.73 10.59 0.34
C ARG A 232 16.82 10.16 1.33
N SER A 233 16.45 9.72 2.52
CA SER A 233 17.37 9.57 3.66
C SER A 233 17.17 8.30 4.49
N ASN A 234 16.11 7.53 4.22
CA ASN A 234 15.66 6.39 5.04
C ASN A 234 15.28 6.76 6.48
N LEU A 235 14.98 8.03 6.79
CA LEU A 235 14.84 8.50 8.17
C LEU A 235 13.89 7.65 9.02
N LEU A 236 12.65 7.43 8.57
CA LEU A 236 11.64 6.74 9.38
C LEU A 236 11.89 5.23 9.44
N TRP A 237 12.45 4.67 8.37
CA TRP A 237 12.97 3.30 8.36
C TRP A 237 14.08 3.09 9.38
N ASN A 238 15.08 3.99 9.42
CA ASN A 238 16.16 3.92 10.39
C ASN A 238 15.64 3.97 11.82
N LEU A 239 14.65 4.84 12.09
CA LEU A 239 14.06 5.00 13.42
C LEU A 239 13.31 3.73 13.86
N LEU A 240 12.30 3.26 13.12
CA LEU A 240 11.52 2.11 13.56
C LEU A 240 12.36 0.82 13.58
N MET A 241 13.21 0.61 12.57
CA MET A 241 14.04 -0.59 12.49
C MET A 241 15.16 -0.62 13.53
N SER A 242 15.47 0.52 14.18
CA SER A 242 16.39 0.56 15.31
C SER A 242 15.80 -0.02 16.61
N CYS A 243 14.47 -0.06 16.75
CA CYS A 243 13.80 -0.53 17.96
C CYS A 243 14.11 -2.02 18.26
N PRO A 244 14.69 -2.34 19.43
CA PRO A 244 14.98 -3.73 19.81
C PRO A 244 13.74 -4.64 19.82
N GLU A 245 12.57 -4.08 20.15
CA GLU A 245 11.28 -4.74 20.18
C GLU A 245 10.85 -5.19 18.78
N VAL A 246 10.96 -4.30 17.80
CA VAL A 246 10.63 -4.59 16.39
C VAL A 246 11.54 -5.69 15.87
N LYS A 247 12.85 -5.62 16.14
CA LYS A 247 13.80 -6.66 15.75
C LYS A 247 13.44 -8.03 16.35
N LYS A 248 13.11 -8.06 17.65
CA LYS A 248 12.65 -9.28 18.34
C LYS A 248 11.35 -9.82 17.74
N GLY A 249 10.40 -8.94 17.42
CA GLY A 249 9.13 -9.30 16.77
C GLY A 249 9.35 -9.92 15.40
N LEU A 250 10.19 -9.31 14.56
CA LEU A 250 10.55 -9.84 13.24
C LEU A 250 11.21 -11.22 13.34
N ILE A 251 12.21 -11.39 14.21
CA ILE A 251 12.86 -12.69 14.45
C ILE A 251 11.82 -13.73 14.88
N LYS A 252 10.94 -13.37 15.82
CA LYS A 252 9.89 -14.27 16.34
C LYS A 252 8.91 -14.73 15.26
N LEU A 253 8.64 -13.89 14.27
CA LEU A 253 7.77 -14.20 13.14
C LEU A 253 8.51 -14.89 11.97
N GLY A 254 9.83 -15.09 12.08
CA GLY A 254 10.63 -15.73 11.04
C GLY A 254 11.00 -14.82 9.87
N PHE A 255 11.03 -13.50 10.09
CA PHE A 255 11.51 -12.54 9.09
C PHE A 255 13.03 -12.47 9.04
N GLU A 256 13.53 -12.26 7.84
CA GLU A 256 14.90 -11.85 7.52
C GLU A 256 14.89 -10.37 7.14
N SER A 257 15.94 -9.64 7.54
CA SER A 257 16.14 -8.25 7.16
C SER A 257 17.61 -7.86 7.36
N PRO A 258 18.18 -6.94 6.55
CA PRO A 258 19.51 -6.37 6.80
C PRO A 258 19.65 -5.80 8.22
N TRP A 259 18.57 -5.29 8.80
CA TRP A 259 18.52 -4.69 10.14
C TRP A 259 18.68 -5.69 11.30
N LEU A 260 18.56 -7.00 11.02
CA LEU A 260 18.70 -8.08 11.99
C LEU A 260 20.10 -8.70 11.99
N LYS A 261 20.90 -8.44 10.95
CA LYS A 261 22.28 -8.90 10.87
C LYS A 261 23.13 -8.01 11.81
N LYS A 262 23.96 -8.66 12.63
CA LYS A 262 24.91 -7.98 13.51
C LYS A 262 26.01 -7.29 12.71
#